data_AF-A0A9F2WKA6-F1
#
_entry.id   AF-A0A9F2WKA6-F1
#
_cell.length_a   1.000
_cell.length_b   1.000
_cell.length_c   1.000
_cell.angle_alpha   90.00
_cell.angle_beta   90.00
_cell.angle_gamma   90.00
#
_symmetry.space_group_name_H-M   'P 1'
#
loop_
_entity.id
_entity.type
_entity.pdbx_description
1 polymer ?
#
loop_
_entity_poly.entity_id
_entity_poly.type
_entity_poly.pdbx_seq_one_letter_code
_entity_poly.pdbx_strand_id
1 'polypeptide(L)'
;MFILNRLDFSKQQNLAQWIRRLSQQIKALLILRDQESANNLSCNNSEKMDEAHLPEGFRPEFQPKNPYSESIKEMLKTFGTATYKVGLKVHPNEEDPRVPIMCWGSCAFTIQAIEQILADEEKPLFGQLSCRQDDCLTSLTRFAAAHWTVSSLSAVQGHFCMLLSSLVPNEKSGNLPCILDIDMFHLLVCLVLSFPAIHCQDFSGVSLGTGDIHIFYLVTMAHIVQIILTSSTEENGMDQGNSAVEEAAVLALHKHIGQYVGSALKEISSGWHLWKNIKTGIMPFLRCSAMFFHYLNGVPIPPELKVNGANQFEHLCSYLSLPNNLICLFQENSKITNTLIESWCNNSEVKRFLQGQRQAISYPRDSNKLIELPEDYSCLINQASNFSCPKSGGDKSRAPTLCLVCGTMLCSQSYCCQTELEGEDVGACTAHTYTCGSGVGIFLRVRECQVLFLAGKTKGCFYAPPYLDDYGETDQGLRRGNPLHLCRERFKKIQKLWQQHSITEEIGHAQEANQTLVGIDWQNL
;
A
#
# COMPACT_ATOMS: atom_id res chain seq x y z
N MET A 1 -2.61 6.23 -24.27
CA MET A 1 -3.14 7.58 -24.55
C MET A 1 -4.55 7.64 -23.99
N PHE A 2 -4.81 8.34 -22.88
CA PHE A 2 -6.06 9.10 -22.61
C PHE A 2 -6.55 9.24 -21.15
N ILE A 3 -5.91 10.14 -20.38
CA ILE A 3 -6.64 11.20 -19.63
C ILE A 3 -7.18 12.29 -20.63
N LEU A 4 -6.60 12.30 -21.83
CA LEU A 4 -6.62 13.33 -22.88
C LEU A 4 -7.94 13.72 -23.60
N ASN A 5 -8.96 12.85 -23.72
CA ASN A 5 -9.85 12.88 -24.91
C ASN A 5 -11.06 13.78 -24.67
N ARG A 6 -11.01 14.50 -23.55
CA ARG A 6 -11.95 15.55 -23.18
C ARG A 6 -11.25 16.88 -22.86
N LEU A 7 -9.92 16.97 -23.02
CA LEU A 7 -9.17 18.17 -22.60
C LEU A 7 -8.30 18.69 -23.74
N ASP A 8 -8.72 19.83 -24.27
CA ASP A 8 -7.98 20.66 -25.23
C ASP A 8 -6.74 21.22 -24.50
N PHE A 9 -5.59 20.55 -24.67
CA PHE A 9 -4.32 20.89 -24.02
C PHE A 9 -3.85 22.33 -24.22
N SER A 10 -4.31 22.98 -25.30
CA SER A 10 -3.97 24.37 -25.60
C SER A 10 -4.51 25.38 -24.57
N LYS A 11 -5.45 24.96 -23.71
CA LYS A 11 -6.13 25.80 -22.72
C LYS A 11 -5.92 25.37 -21.26
N GLN A 12 -5.12 24.33 -20.99
CA GLN A 12 -4.94 23.84 -19.62
C GLN A 12 -3.88 24.62 -18.84
N GLN A 13 -4.17 24.83 -17.56
CA GLN A 13 -3.25 25.44 -16.60
C GLN A 13 -2.02 24.53 -16.40
N ASN A 14 -0.82 25.08 -16.52
CA ASN A 14 0.41 24.31 -16.28
C ASN A 14 0.57 23.96 -14.78
N LEU A 15 1.42 22.98 -14.47
CA LEU A 15 1.59 22.46 -13.11
C LEU A 15 1.92 23.57 -12.09
N ALA A 16 2.82 24.50 -12.45
CA ALA A 16 3.21 25.60 -11.57
C ALA A 16 2.04 26.53 -11.22
N GLN A 17 1.24 26.88 -12.22
CA GLN A 17 0.05 27.72 -12.03
C GLN A 17 -1.02 26.97 -11.21
N TRP A 18 -1.21 25.67 -11.45
CA TRP A 18 -2.16 24.84 -10.72
C TRP A 18 -1.77 24.71 -9.24
N ILE A 19 -0.51 24.41 -8.94
CA ILE A 19 0.01 24.37 -7.56
C ILE A 19 -0.20 25.71 -6.87
N ARG A 20 0.14 26.82 -7.53
CA ARG A 20 -0.03 28.16 -6.94
C ARG A 20 -1.49 28.43 -6.58
N ARG A 21 -2.42 28.12 -7.48
CA ARG A 21 -3.86 28.27 -7.27
C ARG A 21 -4.33 27.41 -6.10
N LEU A 22 -3.97 26.12 -6.12
CA LEU A 22 -4.36 25.16 -5.08
C LEU A 22 -3.81 25.55 -3.71
N SER A 23 -2.56 26.02 -3.63
CA SER A 23 -1.96 26.52 -2.39
C SER A 23 -2.69 27.74 -1.84
N GLN A 24 -3.18 28.64 -2.70
CA GLN A 24 -4.01 29.77 -2.26
C GLN A 24 -5.38 29.30 -1.74
N GLN A 25 -6.02 28.32 -2.40
CA GLN A 25 -7.28 27.73 -1.94
C GLN A 25 -7.10 27.06 -0.57
N ILE A 26 -6.04 26.28 -0.39
CA ILE A 26 -5.69 25.64 0.89
C ILE A 26 -5.43 26.70 1.97
N LYS A 27 -4.67 27.76 1.65
CA LYS A 27 -4.41 28.85 2.61
C LYS A 27 -5.71 29.52 3.06
N ALA A 28 -6.65 29.76 2.14
CA ALA A 28 -7.96 30.30 2.47
C ALA A 28 -8.78 29.35 3.37
N LEU A 29 -8.83 28.06 3.05
CA LEU A 29 -9.54 27.05 3.87
C LEU A 29 -8.96 26.94 5.28
N LEU A 30 -7.64 26.99 5.43
CA LEU A 30 -6.98 26.95 6.74
C LEU A 30 -7.32 28.19 7.57
N ILE A 31 -7.35 29.38 6.97
CA ILE A 31 -7.72 30.62 7.67
C ILE A 31 -9.17 30.57 8.14
N LEU A 32 -10.09 30.10 7.30
CA LEU A 32 -11.51 29.98 7.66
C LEU A 32 -11.71 28.99 8.82
N ARG A 33 -10.99 27.86 8.82
CA ARG A 33 -11.02 26.89 9.91
C ARG A 33 -10.45 27.46 11.22
N ASP A 34 -9.34 28.20 11.13
CA ASP A 34 -8.75 28.88 12.29
C ASP A 34 -9.74 29.90 12.88
N GLN A 35 -10.56 30.56 12.03
CA GLN A 35 -11.60 31.50 12.46
C GLN A 35 -12.82 30.80 13.09
N GLU A 36 -13.30 29.69 12.53
CA GLU A 36 -14.40 28.90 13.13
C GLU A 36 -14.02 28.36 14.51
N SER A 37 -12.78 27.90 14.68
CA SER A 37 -12.27 27.44 15.97
C SER A 37 -12.06 28.59 16.97
N ALA A 38 -11.63 29.77 16.50
CA ALA A 38 -11.47 30.97 17.33
C ALA A 38 -12.78 31.67 17.68
N ASN A 39 -13.83 31.55 16.86
CA ASN A 39 -15.17 32.09 17.14
C ASN A 39 -15.84 31.44 18.35
N ASN A 40 -15.39 30.24 18.76
CA ASN A 40 -15.75 29.65 20.05
C ASN A 40 -15.03 30.31 21.25
N LEU A 41 -14.11 31.27 21.03
CA LEU A 41 -13.20 31.85 22.02
C LEU A 41 -13.02 33.39 21.94
N SER A 42 -13.99 34.14 21.39
CA SER A 42 -14.14 35.63 21.38
C SER A 42 -13.79 36.40 20.09
N CYS A 43 -14.45 37.56 19.97
CA CYS A 43 -14.69 38.40 18.80
C CYS A 43 -13.51 39.32 18.44
N ASN A 44 -12.88 39.11 17.28
CA ASN A 44 -12.14 40.13 16.52
C ASN A 44 -12.00 39.66 15.06
N ASN A 45 -13.10 39.76 14.30
CA ASN A 45 -13.27 39.04 13.03
C ASN A 45 -13.10 39.89 11.76
N SER A 46 -12.87 41.20 11.88
CA SER A 46 -12.92 42.11 10.71
C SER A 46 -11.59 42.28 9.97
N GLU A 47 -10.44 42.13 10.65
CA GLU A 47 -9.14 42.53 10.05
C GLU A 47 -8.41 41.39 9.32
N LYS A 48 -8.71 40.11 9.61
CA LYS A 48 -8.03 38.96 8.97
C LYS A 48 -8.64 38.53 7.63
N MET A 49 -9.87 38.97 7.32
CA MET A 49 -10.55 38.59 6.09
C MET A 49 -10.01 39.35 4.87
N ASP A 50 -9.50 40.57 5.08
CA ASP A 50 -8.84 41.38 4.05
C ASP A 50 -7.45 40.84 3.64
N GLU A 51 -6.79 40.01 4.47
CA GLU A 51 -5.50 39.39 4.14
C GLU A 51 -5.63 38.09 3.31
N ALA A 52 -6.79 37.44 3.33
CA ALA A 52 -7.04 36.23 2.54
C ALA A 52 -7.68 36.62 1.21
N HIS A 53 -6.90 37.19 0.27
CA HIS A 53 -7.35 37.35 -1.11
C HIS A 53 -7.82 35.99 -1.67
N LEU A 54 -9.14 35.77 -1.72
CA LEU A 54 -9.73 34.55 -2.24
C LEU A 54 -9.35 34.40 -3.72
N PRO A 55 -8.89 33.21 -4.16
CA PRO A 55 -8.61 32.97 -5.56
C PRO A 55 -9.86 33.20 -6.41
N GLU A 56 -9.66 33.73 -7.61
CA GLU A 56 -10.76 33.97 -8.55
C GLU A 56 -11.53 32.67 -8.84
N GLY A 57 -12.84 32.69 -8.62
CA GLY A 57 -13.73 31.55 -8.79
C GLY A 57 -13.80 30.60 -7.60
N PHE A 58 -13.01 30.78 -6.54
CA PHE A 58 -13.08 29.93 -5.35
C PHE A 58 -14.21 30.38 -4.41
N ARG A 59 -15.06 29.42 -3.99
CA ARG A 59 -16.25 29.66 -3.16
C ARG A 59 -16.25 28.71 -1.94
N PRO A 60 -15.53 29.04 -0.86
CA PRO A 60 -15.38 28.14 0.30
C PRO A 60 -16.69 27.90 1.07
N GLU A 61 -17.68 28.79 0.96
CA GLU A 61 -19.01 28.64 1.56
C GLU A 61 -19.91 27.66 0.80
N PHE A 62 -19.52 27.26 -0.41
CA PHE A 62 -20.34 26.36 -1.22
C PHE A 62 -20.33 24.94 -0.64
N GLN A 63 -21.52 24.44 -0.31
CA GLN A 63 -21.72 23.06 0.08
C GLN A 63 -22.35 22.27 -1.08
N PRO A 64 -21.67 21.24 -1.62
CA PRO A 64 -22.22 20.44 -2.70
C PRO A 64 -23.40 19.60 -2.21
N LYS A 65 -24.48 19.56 -2.99
CA LYS A 65 -25.56 18.60 -2.77
C LYS A 65 -25.05 17.20 -3.11
N ASN A 66 -25.21 16.24 -2.19
CA ASN A 66 -24.85 14.86 -2.45
C ASN A 66 -25.67 14.31 -3.64
N PRO A 67 -25.03 13.75 -4.67
CA PRO A 67 -25.70 13.31 -5.91
C PRO A 67 -26.44 11.97 -5.78
N TYR A 68 -26.26 11.24 -4.66
CA TYR A 68 -26.79 9.90 -4.46
C TYR A 68 -28.14 9.90 -3.74
N SER A 69 -28.93 8.83 -3.93
CA SER A 69 -30.15 8.57 -3.16
C SER A 69 -29.82 8.24 -1.70
N GLU A 70 -30.80 8.39 -0.79
CA GLU A 70 -30.60 8.05 0.64
C GLU A 70 -30.15 6.60 0.83
N SER A 71 -30.71 5.66 0.06
CA SER A 71 -30.30 4.24 0.11
C SER A 71 -28.82 4.02 -0.21
N ILE A 72 -28.27 4.75 -1.20
CA ILE A 72 -26.85 4.66 -1.53
C ILE A 72 -26.02 5.33 -0.44
N LYS A 73 -26.47 6.45 0.12
CA LYS A 73 -25.76 7.13 1.22
C LYS A 73 -25.65 6.22 2.45
N GLU A 74 -26.73 5.54 2.83
CA GLU A 74 -26.73 4.56 3.92
C GLU A 74 -25.76 3.41 3.66
N MET A 75 -25.72 2.90 2.43
CA MET A 75 -24.76 1.86 2.03
C MET A 75 -23.31 2.35 2.15
N LEU A 76 -23.02 3.56 1.67
CA LEU A 76 -21.69 4.17 1.77
C LEU A 76 -21.25 4.31 3.24
N LYS A 77 -22.14 4.85 4.10
CA LYS A 77 -21.87 5.01 5.54
C LYS A 77 -21.65 3.68 6.25
N THR A 78 -22.48 2.69 5.96
CA THR A 78 -22.41 1.36 6.58
C THR A 78 -21.08 0.68 6.23
N PHE A 79 -20.72 0.66 4.94
CA PHE A 79 -19.49 0.01 4.49
C PHE A 79 -18.24 0.78 4.96
N GLY A 80 -18.29 2.12 4.96
CA GLY A 80 -17.20 2.93 5.50
C GLY A 80 -16.97 2.69 7.00
N THR A 81 -18.04 2.66 7.78
CA THR A 81 -17.97 2.38 9.23
C THR A 81 -17.49 0.97 9.52
N ALA A 82 -17.90 -0.02 8.72
CA ALA A 82 -17.38 -1.38 8.83
C ALA A 82 -15.86 -1.41 8.56
N THR A 83 -15.40 -0.72 7.53
CA THR A 83 -13.98 -0.63 7.16
C THR A 83 -13.15 0.02 8.28
N TYR A 84 -13.65 1.12 8.85
CA TYR A 84 -13.07 1.79 10.01
C TYR A 84 -13.02 0.91 11.25
N LYS A 85 -14.15 0.30 11.62
CA LYS A 85 -14.28 -0.58 12.80
C LYS A 85 -13.30 -1.74 12.74
N VAL A 86 -13.27 -2.44 11.59
CA VAL A 86 -12.43 -3.63 11.40
C VAL A 86 -10.96 -3.23 11.30
N GLY A 87 -10.63 -2.22 10.49
CA GLY A 87 -9.24 -1.84 10.23
C GLY A 87 -8.53 -1.22 11.44
N LEU A 88 -9.25 -0.47 12.29
CA LEU A 88 -8.67 0.13 13.49
C LEU A 88 -8.93 -0.65 14.79
N LYS A 89 -9.74 -1.72 14.73
CA LYS A 89 -10.17 -2.51 15.91
C LYS A 89 -10.81 -1.63 17.00
N VAL A 90 -11.70 -0.72 16.59
CA VAL A 90 -12.40 0.23 17.46
C VAL A 90 -13.92 0.05 17.36
N HIS A 91 -14.67 0.68 18.26
CA HIS A 91 -16.12 0.74 18.16
C HIS A 91 -16.57 1.54 16.93
N PRO A 92 -17.71 1.19 16.30
CA PRO A 92 -18.22 1.91 15.13
C PRO A 92 -18.51 3.38 15.46
N ASN A 93 -18.01 4.29 14.63
CA ASN A 93 -18.30 5.71 14.69
C ASN A 93 -18.31 6.29 13.27
N GLU A 94 -19.50 6.56 12.74
CA GLU A 94 -19.72 7.09 11.39
C GLU A 94 -19.11 8.48 11.18
N GLU A 95 -19.06 9.29 12.24
CA GLU A 95 -18.62 10.69 12.20
C GLU A 95 -17.12 10.86 12.48
N ASP A 96 -16.39 9.75 12.71
CA ASP A 96 -14.95 9.82 12.96
C ASP A 96 -14.21 10.28 11.69
N PRO A 97 -13.32 11.29 11.78
CA PRO A 97 -12.60 11.80 10.62
C PRO A 97 -11.73 10.74 9.94
N ARG A 98 -11.38 9.63 10.60
CA ARG A 98 -10.56 8.55 10.03
C ARG A 98 -11.35 7.61 9.12
N VAL A 99 -12.70 7.63 9.14
CA VAL A 99 -13.52 6.74 8.29
C VAL A 99 -13.15 6.85 6.80
N PRO A 100 -13.12 8.04 6.16
CA PRO A 100 -12.72 8.15 4.76
C PRO A 100 -11.29 7.67 4.48
N ILE A 101 -10.34 7.94 5.39
CA ILE A 101 -8.95 7.47 5.26
C ILE A 101 -8.89 5.93 5.23
N MET A 102 -9.65 5.26 6.09
CA MET A 102 -9.71 3.80 6.09
C MET A 102 -10.31 3.26 4.80
N CYS A 103 -11.33 3.92 4.23
CA CYS A 103 -11.92 3.53 2.95
C CYS A 103 -10.91 3.64 1.79
N TRP A 104 -10.22 4.78 1.70
CA TRP A 104 -9.23 5.02 0.64
C TRP A 104 -8.00 4.12 0.82
N GLY A 105 -7.55 3.93 2.06
CA GLY A 105 -6.45 3.02 2.40
C GLY A 105 -6.77 1.57 2.04
N SER A 106 -7.99 1.09 2.34
CA SER A 106 -8.42 -0.25 1.91
C SER A 106 -8.44 -0.39 0.39
N CYS A 107 -8.91 0.63 -0.34
CA CYS A 107 -8.86 0.64 -1.80
C CYS A 107 -7.42 0.56 -2.33
N ALA A 108 -6.51 1.37 -1.79
CA ALA A 108 -5.10 1.37 -2.18
C ALA A 108 -4.43 0.02 -1.88
N PHE A 109 -4.61 -0.50 -0.67
CA PHE A 109 -4.07 -1.79 -0.25
C PHE A 109 -4.57 -2.94 -1.13
N THR A 110 -5.88 -3.00 -1.43
CA THR A 110 -6.42 -4.06 -2.30
C THR A 110 -5.84 -4.02 -3.71
N ILE A 111 -5.63 -2.82 -4.29
CA ILE A 111 -4.99 -2.69 -5.60
C ILE A 111 -3.53 -3.15 -5.54
N GLN A 112 -2.75 -2.71 -4.54
CA GLN A 112 -1.36 -3.15 -4.37
C GLN A 112 -1.25 -4.66 -4.17
N ALA A 113 -2.10 -5.25 -3.32
CA ALA A 113 -2.08 -6.68 -3.06
C ALA A 113 -2.34 -7.49 -4.33
N ILE A 114 -3.33 -7.09 -5.14
CA ILE A 114 -3.62 -7.75 -6.42
C ILE A 114 -2.50 -7.56 -7.43
N GLU A 115 -1.95 -6.35 -7.55
CA GLU A 115 -0.81 -6.07 -8.43
C GLU A 115 0.40 -6.92 -8.07
N GLN A 116 0.71 -7.04 -6.78
CA GLN A 116 1.81 -7.83 -6.25
C GLN A 116 1.61 -9.33 -6.51
N ILE A 117 0.39 -9.86 -6.33
CA ILE A 117 0.07 -11.25 -6.69
C ILE A 117 0.29 -11.49 -8.18
N LEU A 118 -0.14 -10.56 -9.04
CA LEU A 118 0.07 -10.68 -10.49
C LEU A 118 1.57 -10.62 -10.84
N ALA A 119 2.34 -9.76 -10.18
CA ALA A 119 3.77 -9.66 -10.36
C ALA A 119 4.52 -10.93 -9.92
N ASP A 120 4.19 -11.46 -8.73
CA ASP A 120 4.77 -12.70 -8.17
C ASP A 120 4.45 -13.93 -9.06
N GLU A 121 3.29 -13.94 -9.74
CA GLU A 121 2.89 -14.98 -10.69
C GLU A 121 3.34 -14.72 -12.14
N GLU A 122 4.11 -13.65 -12.38
CA GLU A 122 4.55 -13.21 -13.72
C GLU A 122 3.38 -13.05 -14.71
N LYS A 123 2.23 -12.57 -14.23
CA LYS A 123 1.03 -12.34 -15.05
C LYS A 123 0.95 -10.89 -15.56
N PRO A 124 0.33 -10.68 -16.74
CA PRO A 124 0.02 -9.33 -17.22
C PRO A 124 -0.88 -8.61 -16.23
N LEU A 125 -0.79 -7.28 -16.22
CA LEU A 125 -1.52 -6.42 -15.30
C LEU A 125 -3.04 -6.55 -15.48
N PHE A 126 -3.49 -6.72 -16.72
CA PHE A 126 -4.90 -6.85 -17.06
C PHE A 126 -5.19 -8.17 -17.79
N GLY A 127 -6.46 -8.58 -17.78
CA GLY A 127 -6.95 -9.74 -18.54
C GLY A 127 -6.78 -11.10 -17.85
N GLN A 128 -6.06 -11.17 -16.72
CA GLN A 128 -5.90 -12.40 -15.92
C GLN A 128 -6.61 -12.37 -14.57
N LEU A 129 -7.32 -11.28 -14.26
CA LEU A 129 -8.14 -11.19 -13.06
C LEU A 129 -9.39 -12.07 -13.21
N SER A 130 -9.76 -12.75 -12.12
CA SER A 130 -11.06 -13.43 -12.06
C SER A 130 -12.21 -12.41 -12.07
N CYS A 131 -13.41 -12.83 -12.51
CA CYS A 131 -14.59 -11.94 -12.47
C CYS A 131 -14.84 -11.36 -11.07
N ARG A 132 -14.64 -12.17 -10.02
CA ARG A 132 -14.78 -11.71 -8.63
C ARG A 132 -13.80 -10.60 -8.26
N GLN A 133 -12.54 -10.70 -8.73
CA GLN A 133 -11.54 -9.65 -8.49
C GLN A 133 -11.86 -8.38 -9.28
N ASP A 134 -12.30 -8.52 -10.52
CA ASP A 134 -12.67 -7.40 -11.38
C ASP A 134 -13.88 -6.61 -10.84
N ASP A 135 -14.93 -7.35 -10.43
CA ASP A 135 -16.13 -6.78 -9.80
C ASP A 135 -15.80 -6.11 -8.45
N CYS A 136 -14.91 -6.74 -7.66
CA CYS A 136 -14.45 -6.20 -6.39
C CYS A 136 -13.70 -4.87 -6.59
N LEU A 137 -12.71 -4.84 -7.49
CA LEU A 137 -11.93 -3.63 -7.77
C LEU A 137 -12.80 -2.51 -8.33
N THR A 138 -13.72 -2.83 -9.23
CA THR A 138 -14.69 -1.87 -9.76
C THR A 138 -15.56 -1.28 -8.65
N SER A 139 -16.13 -2.13 -7.80
CA SER A 139 -17.05 -1.72 -6.75
C SER A 139 -16.32 -0.94 -5.65
N LEU A 140 -15.15 -1.42 -5.21
CA LEU A 140 -14.35 -0.82 -4.15
C LEU A 140 -13.81 0.54 -4.56
N THR A 141 -13.30 0.69 -5.79
CA THR A 141 -12.77 1.98 -6.28
C THR A 141 -13.89 3.02 -6.39
N ARG A 142 -15.07 2.62 -6.90
CA ARG A 142 -16.24 3.51 -6.99
C ARG A 142 -16.80 3.87 -5.62
N PHE A 143 -16.85 2.91 -4.70
CA PHE A 143 -17.21 3.15 -3.30
C PHE A 143 -16.26 4.19 -2.67
N ALA A 144 -14.95 3.97 -2.78
CA ALA A 144 -13.94 4.84 -2.19
C ALA A 144 -14.01 6.26 -2.77
N ALA A 145 -14.27 6.39 -4.08
CA ALA A 145 -14.46 7.67 -4.75
C ALA A 145 -15.76 8.38 -4.37
N ALA A 146 -16.82 7.66 -4.03
CA ALA A 146 -18.09 8.23 -3.60
C ALA A 146 -18.09 8.62 -2.11
N HIS A 147 -17.22 8.01 -1.29
CA HIS A 147 -17.31 8.09 0.17
C HIS A 147 -17.15 9.51 0.74
N TRP A 148 -16.39 10.40 0.08
CA TRP A 148 -16.25 11.77 0.55
C TRP A 148 -17.59 12.53 0.60
N THR A 149 -18.55 12.13 -0.24
CA THR A 149 -19.89 12.77 -0.31
C THR A 149 -20.77 12.52 0.91
N VAL A 150 -20.46 11.47 1.68
CA VAL A 150 -21.16 11.12 2.94
C VAL A 150 -20.31 11.41 4.19
N SER A 151 -19.11 11.97 3.99
CA SER A 151 -18.19 12.37 5.05
C SER A 151 -18.31 13.87 5.35
N SER A 152 -17.82 14.30 6.51
CA SER A 152 -17.67 15.74 6.79
C SER A 152 -16.74 16.39 5.76
N LEU A 153 -17.26 17.41 5.04
CA LEU A 153 -16.49 18.14 4.02
C LEU A 153 -15.20 18.73 4.61
N SER A 154 -15.30 19.37 5.78
CA SER A 154 -14.15 19.95 6.47
C SER A 154 -13.11 18.90 6.85
N ALA A 155 -13.54 17.70 7.27
CA ALA A 155 -12.62 16.60 7.57
C ALA A 155 -11.86 16.14 6.31
N VAL A 156 -12.57 15.89 5.19
CA VAL A 156 -11.95 15.49 3.91
C VAL A 156 -11.00 16.56 3.40
N GLN A 157 -11.39 17.83 3.45
CA GLN A 157 -10.52 18.96 3.07
C GLN A 157 -9.28 19.03 3.97
N GLY A 158 -9.43 18.77 5.28
CA GLY A 158 -8.33 18.70 6.22
C GLY A 158 -7.32 17.61 5.87
N HIS A 159 -7.82 16.43 5.52
CA HIS A 159 -6.99 15.32 5.04
C HIS A 159 -6.26 15.67 3.75
N PHE A 160 -6.95 16.22 2.75
CA PHE A 160 -6.30 16.65 1.50
C PHE A 160 -5.18 17.65 1.76
N CYS A 161 -5.43 18.68 2.59
CA CYS A 161 -4.44 19.70 2.91
C CYS A 161 -3.20 19.10 3.60
N MET A 162 -3.42 18.21 4.57
CA MET A 162 -2.35 17.53 5.30
C MET A 162 -1.54 16.62 4.37
N LEU A 163 -2.20 15.81 3.54
CA LEU A 163 -1.56 14.91 2.59
C LEU A 163 -0.81 15.68 1.51
N LEU A 164 -1.37 16.76 0.96
CA LEU A 164 -0.68 17.55 -0.06
C LEU A 164 0.54 18.27 0.52
N SER A 165 0.50 18.68 1.79
CA SER A 165 1.62 19.35 2.44
C SER A 165 2.90 18.50 2.47
N SER A 166 2.77 17.15 2.43
CA SER A 166 3.94 16.27 2.35
C SER A 166 4.69 16.37 1.01
N LEU A 167 4.02 16.85 -0.04
CA LEU A 167 4.60 17.04 -1.37
C LEU A 167 4.90 18.51 -1.64
N VAL A 168 3.96 19.40 -1.30
CA VAL A 168 4.04 20.83 -1.59
C VAL A 168 4.21 21.58 -0.26
N PRO A 169 5.39 22.17 0.01
CA PRO A 169 5.66 22.84 1.28
C PRO A 169 4.67 23.98 1.54
N ASN A 170 4.16 24.06 2.77
CA ASN A 170 3.31 25.15 3.23
C ASN A 170 3.95 25.84 4.46
N GLU A 171 3.88 27.16 4.54
CA GLU A 171 4.50 27.99 5.60
C GLU A 171 4.03 27.60 7.01
N LYS A 172 2.82 27.03 7.16
CA LYS A 172 2.20 26.68 8.44
C LYS A 172 2.39 25.22 8.88
N SER A 173 2.86 24.34 8.01
CA SER A 173 3.05 22.92 8.35
C SER A 173 4.29 22.77 9.24
N GLY A 174 4.14 22.15 10.42
CA GLY A 174 5.23 21.85 11.36
C GLY A 174 6.24 20.83 10.80
N ASN A 175 6.64 19.83 11.59
CA ASN A 175 7.49 18.73 11.09
C ASN A 175 6.78 17.97 9.95
N LEU A 176 7.09 18.35 8.70
CA LEU A 176 6.58 17.70 7.50
C LEU A 176 7.02 16.23 7.47
N PRO A 177 6.12 15.29 7.10
CA PRO A 177 6.50 13.90 6.94
C PRO A 177 7.57 13.78 5.85
N CYS A 178 8.57 12.95 6.11
CA CYS A 178 9.66 12.71 5.18
C CYS A 178 9.16 11.89 3.99
N ILE A 179 9.53 12.27 2.76
CA ILE A 179 9.15 11.51 1.55
C ILE A 179 9.63 10.05 1.59
N LEU A 180 10.67 9.72 2.39
CA LEU A 180 11.17 8.36 2.56
C LEU A 180 10.21 7.47 3.36
N ASP A 181 9.33 8.06 4.17
CA ASP A 181 8.38 7.36 5.04
C ASP A 181 6.99 7.20 4.39
N ILE A 182 6.80 7.73 3.18
CA ILE A 182 5.50 7.78 2.51
C ILE A 182 5.38 6.68 1.48
N ASP A 183 4.27 5.95 1.53
CA ASP A 183 3.80 5.15 0.41
C ASP A 183 3.13 6.05 -0.64
N MET A 184 3.83 6.23 -1.75
CA MET A 184 3.40 7.13 -2.82
C MET A 184 2.12 6.67 -3.51
N PHE A 185 1.83 5.37 -3.59
CA PHE A 185 0.58 4.91 -4.18
C PHE A 185 -0.61 5.14 -3.24
N HIS A 186 -0.45 4.85 -1.94
CA HIS A 186 -1.46 5.20 -0.94
C HIS A 186 -1.72 6.71 -0.92
N LEU A 187 -0.66 7.52 -0.99
CA LEU A 187 -0.79 8.98 -1.07
C LEU A 187 -1.54 9.41 -2.34
N LEU A 188 -1.22 8.83 -3.50
CA LEU A 188 -1.92 9.11 -4.77
C LEU A 188 -3.43 8.86 -4.64
N VAL A 189 -3.81 7.67 -4.17
CA VAL A 189 -5.21 7.30 -4.01
C VAL A 189 -5.91 8.26 -3.06
N CYS A 190 -5.32 8.55 -1.90
CA CYS A 190 -5.95 9.46 -0.93
C CYS A 190 -6.08 10.89 -1.49
N LEU A 191 -5.06 11.42 -2.17
CA LEU A 191 -5.12 12.76 -2.76
C LEU A 191 -6.16 12.85 -3.87
N VAL A 192 -6.18 11.90 -4.80
CA VAL A 192 -7.16 11.87 -5.91
C VAL A 192 -8.59 11.73 -5.37
N LEU A 193 -8.83 10.84 -4.40
CA LEU A 193 -10.18 10.60 -3.88
C LEU A 193 -10.68 11.71 -2.92
N SER A 194 -9.78 12.50 -2.33
CA SER A 194 -10.14 13.67 -1.50
C SER A 194 -10.16 14.99 -2.28
N PHE A 195 -9.51 15.08 -3.43
CA PHE A 195 -9.48 16.28 -4.27
C PHE A 195 -10.86 16.83 -4.67
N PRO A 196 -11.89 16.01 -4.97
CA PRO A 196 -13.25 16.50 -5.24
C PRO A 196 -13.82 17.41 -4.16
N ALA A 197 -13.43 17.25 -2.89
CA ALA A 197 -13.88 18.09 -1.78
C ALA A 197 -13.27 19.51 -1.79
N ILE A 198 -12.14 19.69 -2.48
CA ILE A 198 -11.55 21.01 -2.74
C ILE A 198 -12.10 21.55 -4.05
N HIS A 199 -12.14 20.69 -5.08
CA HIS A 199 -12.54 21.08 -6.42
C HIS A 199 -14.03 21.48 -6.52
N CYS A 200 -14.91 20.91 -5.70
CA CYS A 200 -16.34 21.29 -5.70
C CYS A 200 -16.59 22.76 -5.35
N GLN A 201 -15.60 23.44 -4.79
CA GLN A 201 -15.63 24.86 -4.46
C GLN A 201 -14.90 25.74 -5.50
N ASP A 202 -14.37 25.15 -6.57
CA ASP A 202 -13.63 25.85 -7.62
C ASP A 202 -14.48 26.06 -8.89
N PHE A 203 -14.80 27.33 -9.19
CA PHE A 203 -15.62 27.74 -10.34
C PHE A 203 -14.81 28.42 -11.44
N SER A 204 -13.49 28.31 -11.48
CA SER A 204 -12.68 28.91 -12.55
C SER A 204 -12.65 28.13 -13.86
N GLY A 205 -13.35 27.00 -13.95
CA GLY A 205 -13.38 26.16 -15.14
C GLY A 205 -12.20 25.19 -15.29
N VAL A 206 -11.34 25.03 -14.27
CA VAL A 206 -10.37 23.91 -14.24
C VAL A 206 -11.17 22.61 -14.07
N SER A 207 -10.88 21.58 -14.86
CA SER A 207 -11.58 20.29 -14.73
C SER A 207 -10.97 19.44 -13.61
N LEU A 208 -11.80 18.60 -12.98
CA LEU A 208 -11.34 17.59 -12.02
C LEU A 208 -10.18 16.74 -12.57
N GLY A 209 -10.29 16.27 -13.82
CA GLY A 209 -9.25 15.48 -14.47
C GLY A 209 -7.92 16.22 -14.68
N THR A 210 -7.94 17.57 -14.75
CA THR A 210 -6.70 18.37 -14.75
C THR A 210 -6.03 18.35 -13.37
N GLY A 211 -6.81 18.31 -12.29
CA GLY A 211 -6.24 18.12 -10.96
C GLY A 211 -5.69 16.72 -10.76
N ASP A 212 -6.41 15.68 -11.19
CA ASP A 212 -5.96 14.29 -11.05
C ASP A 212 -4.61 14.05 -11.74
N ILE A 213 -4.41 14.60 -12.94
CA ILE A 213 -3.13 14.46 -13.66
C ILE A 213 -1.99 15.22 -12.98
N HIS A 214 -2.24 16.42 -12.44
CA HIS A 214 -1.22 17.19 -11.72
C HIS A 214 -0.85 16.54 -10.39
N ILE A 215 -1.83 15.99 -9.65
CA ILE A 215 -1.60 15.17 -8.46
C ILE A 215 -0.74 13.96 -8.83
N PHE A 216 -1.12 13.25 -9.89
CA PHE A 216 -0.38 12.08 -10.35
C PHE A 216 1.06 12.41 -10.72
N TYR A 217 1.30 13.50 -11.45
CA TYR A 217 2.66 13.94 -11.78
C TYR A 217 3.47 14.32 -10.54
N LEU A 218 2.88 15.04 -9.59
CA LEU A 218 3.55 15.41 -8.34
C LEU A 218 3.99 14.19 -7.54
N VAL A 219 3.08 13.22 -7.36
CA VAL A 219 3.38 11.98 -6.65
C VAL A 219 4.43 11.16 -7.40
N THR A 220 4.33 11.07 -8.73
CA THR A 220 5.31 10.37 -9.57
C THR A 220 6.70 10.99 -9.44
N MET A 221 6.80 12.33 -9.47
CA MET A 221 8.06 13.04 -9.27
C MET A 221 8.65 12.79 -7.88
N ALA A 222 7.84 12.87 -6.82
CA ALA A 222 8.28 12.59 -5.46
C ALA A 222 8.76 11.14 -5.30
N HIS A 223 8.08 10.19 -5.94
CA HIS A 223 8.48 8.79 -5.95
C HIS A 223 9.80 8.55 -6.69
N ILE A 224 10.03 9.22 -7.83
CA ILE A 224 11.33 9.17 -8.53
C ILE A 224 12.46 9.68 -7.62
N VAL A 225 12.25 10.80 -6.92
CA VAL A 225 13.23 11.33 -5.96
C VAL A 225 13.45 10.35 -4.81
N GLN A 226 12.38 9.74 -4.28
CA GLN A 226 12.44 8.71 -3.24
C GLN A 226 13.27 7.49 -3.68
N ILE A 227 13.10 7.00 -4.91
CA ILE A 227 13.88 5.90 -5.48
C ILE A 227 15.35 6.30 -5.64
N ILE A 228 15.63 7.50 -6.16
CA ILE A 228 17.00 7.98 -6.34
C ILE A 228 17.73 8.07 -4.99
N LEU A 229 17.09 8.66 -3.98
CA LEU A 229 17.67 8.80 -2.64
C LEU A 229 17.96 7.45 -1.98
N THR A 230 17.15 6.42 -2.24
CA THR A 230 17.25 5.10 -1.61
C THR A 230 18.03 4.08 -2.45
N SER A 231 18.46 4.45 -3.66
CA SER A 231 19.18 3.54 -4.55
C SER A 231 20.59 3.23 -4.05
N SER A 232 20.97 1.94 -4.07
CA SER A 232 22.34 1.48 -3.84
C SER A 232 23.00 1.06 -5.16
N THR A 233 24.27 1.39 -5.31
CA THR A 233 25.12 0.94 -6.41
C THR A 233 25.77 -0.40 -6.06
N GLU A 234 25.00 -1.49 -6.11
CA GLU A 234 25.61 -2.81 -6.22
C GLU A 234 25.85 -3.11 -7.70
N GLU A 235 27.10 -2.88 -8.14
CA GLU A 235 27.57 -3.09 -9.51
C GLU A 235 27.64 -4.59 -9.84
N ASN A 236 26.51 -5.19 -10.21
CA ASN A 236 26.45 -6.61 -10.59
C ASN A 236 25.81 -6.80 -11.98
N GLY A 237 26.34 -6.16 -13.02
CA GLY A 237 25.98 -6.46 -14.41
C GLY A 237 26.69 -5.60 -15.46
N MET A 238 27.20 -6.24 -16.53
CA MET A 238 27.82 -5.57 -17.70
C MET A 238 26.87 -5.43 -18.91
N ASP A 239 25.55 -5.45 -18.70
CA ASP A 239 24.61 -5.31 -19.82
C ASP A 239 24.35 -3.83 -20.11
N GLN A 240 25.03 -3.23 -21.09
CA GLN A 240 24.71 -1.87 -21.55
C GLN A 240 23.49 -1.90 -22.48
N GLY A 241 22.41 -1.22 -22.09
CA GLY A 241 21.23 -1.02 -22.93
C GLY A 241 21.38 0.14 -23.90
N ASN A 242 20.52 0.22 -24.92
CA ASN A 242 20.55 1.24 -25.98
C ASN A 242 19.95 2.61 -25.58
N SER A 243 19.89 2.99 -24.29
CA SER A 243 19.06 4.12 -23.78
C SER A 243 19.87 5.35 -23.35
N ALA A 244 20.83 5.79 -24.17
CA ALA A 244 21.80 6.83 -23.79
C ALA A 244 21.17 8.18 -23.37
N VAL A 245 19.98 8.53 -23.87
CA VAL A 245 19.30 9.80 -23.57
C VAL A 245 18.71 9.79 -22.16
N GLU A 246 18.00 8.72 -21.80
CA GLU A 246 17.41 8.53 -20.48
C GLU A 246 18.51 8.45 -19.41
N GLU A 247 19.60 7.73 -19.70
CA GLU A 247 20.76 7.61 -18.82
C GLU A 247 21.38 8.97 -18.48
N ALA A 248 21.58 9.82 -19.49
CA ALA A 248 22.11 11.17 -19.29
C ALA A 248 21.15 12.05 -18.49
N ALA A 249 19.84 11.97 -18.76
CA ALA A 249 18.83 12.75 -18.05
C ALA A 249 18.73 12.36 -16.57
N VAL A 250 18.79 11.06 -16.28
CA VAL A 250 18.75 10.50 -14.93
C VAL A 250 20.00 10.90 -14.13
N LEU A 251 21.19 10.85 -14.75
CA LEU A 251 22.41 11.34 -14.12
C LEU A 251 22.36 12.84 -13.82
N ALA A 252 21.79 13.64 -14.73
CA ALA A 252 21.61 15.07 -14.50
C ALA A 252 20.69 15.35 -13.31
N LEU A 253 19.58 14.60 -13.18
CA LEU A 253 18.69 14.70 -12.02
C LEU A 253 19.38 14.27 -10.73
N HIS A 254 20.12 13.15 -10.74
CA HIS A 254 20.89 12.70 -9.58
C HIS A 254 21.91 13.75 -9.11
N LYS A 255 22.67 14.32 -10.05
CA LYS A 255 23.61 15.41 -9.74
C LYS A 255 22.90 16.63 -9.18
N HIS A 256 21.73 16.97 -9.70
CA HIS A 256 20.92 18.08 -9.19
C HIS A 256 20.43 17.84 -7.76
N ILE A 257 19.93 16.63 -7.45
CA ILE A 257 19.57 16.21 -6.08
C ILE A 257 20.80 16.31 -5.15
N GLY A 258 21.97 15.87 -5.64
CA GLY A 258 23.25 15.96 -4.92
C GLY A 258 23.64 17.39 -4.53
N GLN A 259 23.17 18.43 -5.23
CA GLN A 259 23.43 19.83 -4.87
C GLN A 259 22.76 20.24 -3.54
N TYR A 260 21.60 19.67 -3.22
CA TYR A 260 20.86 19.98 -1.98
C TYR A 260 21.30 19.10 -0.80
N VAL A 261 21.71 17.88 -1.11
CA VAL A 261 22.07 16.86 -0.13
C VAL A 261 23.56 16.91 0.25
N GLY A 262 24.40 17.42 -0.65
CA GLY A 262 25.86 17.46 -0.49
C GLY A 262 26.51 16.08 -0.66
N SER A 263 27.68 15.89 -0.05
CA SER A 263 28.49 14.67 -0.13
C SER A 263 27.86 13.44 0.55
N ALA A 264 26.69 13.58 1.18
CA ALA A 264 25.97 12.48 1.81
C ALA A 264 25.27 11.56 0.79
N LEU A 265 25.02 12.05 -0.43
CA LEU A 265 24.50 11.21 -1.51
C LEU A 265 25.65 10.39 -2.11
N LYS A 266 25.48 9.07 -2.22
CA LYS A 266 26.50 8.19 -2.80
C LYS A 266 26.78 8.58 -4.26
N GLU A 267 28.05 8.64 -4.64
CA GLU A 267 28.40 8.85 -6.05
C GLU A 267 27.98 7.63 -6.88
N ILE A 268 27.36 7.91 -8.02
CA ILE A 268 26.91 6.88 -8.96
C ILE A 268 27.81 6.92 -10.18
N SER A 269 28.49 5.81 -10.43
CA SER A 269 29.44 5.61 -11.53
C SER A 269 28.75 5.42 -12.89
N SER A 270 27.49 4.96 -12.91
CA SER A 270 26.80 4.52 -14.12
C SER A 270 25.34 5.00 -14.22
N GLY A 271 25.05 5.80 -15.24
CA GLY A 271 23.69 6.26 -15.54
C GLY A 271 22.74 5.14 -15.92
N TRP A 272 23.25 4.10 -16.58
CA TRP A 272 22.50 2.89 -16.90
C TRP A 272 21.96 2.18 -15.66
N HIS A 273 22.80 1.97 -14.64
CA HIS A 273 22.38 1.30 -13.40
C HIS A 273 21.30 2.12 -12.68
N LEU A 274 21.47 3.44 -12.61
CA LEU A 274 20.47 4.31 -11.99
C LEU A 274 19.15 4.31 -12.76
N TRP A 275 19.19 4.36 -14.11
CA TRP A 275 17.98 4.27 -14.92
C TRP A 275 17.27 2.93 -14.74
N LYS A 276 18.02 1.82 -14.71
CA LYS A 276 17.48 0.49 -14.41
C LYS A 276 16.82 0.46 -13.03
N ASN A 277 17.49 0.99 -12.00
CA ASN A 277 16.93 1.07 -10.65
C ASN A 277 15.65 1.91 -10.59
N ILE A 278 15.59 3.04 -11.29
CA ILE A 278 14.37 3.86 -11.40
C ILE A 278 13.26 3.07 -12.10
N LYS A 279 13.56 2.44 -13.25
CA LYS A 279 12.58 1.69 -14.05
C LYS A 279 12.02 0.50 -13.26
N THR A 280 12.86 -0.25 -12.56
CA THR A 280 12.44 -1.37 -11.70
C THR A 280 11.71 -0.86 -10.45
N GLY A 281 12.21 0.17 -9.79
CA GLY A 281 11.64 0.72 -8.56
C GLY A 281 10.27 1.36 -8.73
N ILE A 282 10.04 2.05 -9.85
CA ILE A 282 8.77 2.75 -10.13
C ILE A 282 7.70 1.83 -10.72
N MET A 283 8.08 0.66 -11.26
CA MET A 283 7.18 -0.22 -11.99
C MET A 283 5.93 -0.63 -11.18
N PRO A 284 6.02 -1.08 -9.91
CA PRO A 284 4.84 -1.44 -9.13
C PRO A 284 3.89 -0.26 -8.93
N PHE A 285 4.43 0.94 -8.70
CA PHE A 285 3.64 2.18 -8.57
C PHE A 285 2.86 2.51 -9.86
N LEU A 286 3.50 2.40 -11.03
CA LEU A 286 2.84 2.65 -12.32
C LEU A 286 1.76 1.59 -12.60
N ARG A 287 2.02 0.32 -12.30
CA ARG A 287 1.05 -0.77 -12.45
C ARG A 287 -0.18 -0.55 -11.56
N CYS A 288 0.03 -0.23 -10.29
CA CYS A 288 -1.04 0.11 -9.36
C CYS A 288 -1.83 1.36 -9.83
N SER A 289 -1.13 2.40 -10.29
CA SER A 289 -1.76 3.63 -10.80
C SER A 289 -2.62 3.36 -12.04
N ALA A 290 -2.17 2.49 -12.94
CA ALA A 290 -2.93 2.10 -14.12
C ALA A 290 -4.21 1.36 -13.74
N MET A 291 -4.15 0.41 -12.79
CA MET A 291 -5.34 -0.24 -12.25
C MET A 291 -6.29 0.76 -11.59
N PHE A 292 -5.78 1.63 -10.72
CA PHE A 292 -6.58 2.63 -10.02
C PHE A 292 -7.34 3.54 -10.99
N PHE A 293 -6.66 4.15 -11.96
CA PHE A 293 -7.31 5.02 -12.93
C PHE A 293 -8.23 4.27 -13.89
N HIS A 294 -7.94 3.00 -14.20
CA HIS A 294 -8.85 2.15 -14.98
C HIS A 294 -10.20 1.99 -14.25
N TYR A 295 -10.19 1.54 -12.99
CA TYR A 295 -11.42 1.31 -12.23
C TYR A 295 -12.13 2.60 -11.78
N LEU A 296 -11.38 3.70 -11.61
CA LEU A 296 -11.93 5.01 -11.28
C LEU A 296 -12.65 5.64 -12.48
N ASN A 297 -12.01 5.66 -13.65
CA ASN A 297 -12.48 6.43 -14.82
C ASN A 297 -13.13 5.56 -15.91
N GLY A 298 -13.03 4.22 -15.82
CA GLY A 298 -13.57 3.30 -16.82
C GLY A 298 -12.83 3.33 -18.16
N VAL A 299 -11.56 3.73 -18.17
CA VAL A 299 -10.77 3.88 -19.41
C VAL A 299 -10.47 2.50 -19.99
N PRO A 300 -10.79 2.22 -21.27
CA PRO A 300 -10.59 0.91 -21.86
C PRO A 300 -9.11 0.51 -21.87
N ILE A 301 -8.85 -0.75 -21.54
CA ILE A 301 -7.50 -1.30 -21.43
C ILE A 301 -6.94 -1.59 -22.85
N PRO A 302 -5.78 -1.01 -23.21
CA PRO A 302 -5.06 -1.35 -24.44
C PRO A 302 -4.71 -2.84 -24.52
N PRO A 303 -4.81 -3.49 -25.69
CA PRO A 303 -4.51 -4.92 -25.83
C PRO A 303 -3.07 -5.28 -25.40
N GLU A 304 -2.13 -4.35 -25.54
CA GLU A 304 -0.72 -4.52 -25.17
C GLU A 304 -0.51 -4.70 -23.67
N LEU A 305 -1.41 -4.18 -22.83
CA LEU A 305 -1.36 -4.34 -21.37
C LEU A 305 -2.07 -5.61 -20.87
N LYS A 306 -2.73 -6.36 -21.77
CA LYS A 306 -3.40 -7.64 -21.46
C LYS A 306 -2.48 -8.85 -21.67
N VAL A 307 -1.28 -8.63 -22.18
CA VAL A 307 -0.31 -9.68 -22.50
C VAL A 307 1.05 -9.33 -21.92
N ASN A 308 1.85 -10.35 -21.63
CA ASN A 308 3.26 -10.15 -21.33
C ASN A 308 4.02 -9.89 -22.62
N GLY A 309 4.81 -8.83 -22.65
CA GLY A 309 5.54 -8.44 -23.84
C GLY A 309 6.72 -7.54 -23.54
N ALA A 310 7.60 -7.40 -24.53
CA ALA A 310 8.60 -6.34 -24.50
C ALA A 310 7.89 -4.97 -24.47
N ASN A 311 8.51 -4.00 -23.81
CA ASN A 311 8.04 -2.60 -23.70
C ASN A 311 6.81 -2.34 -22.81
N GLN A 312 6.56 -3.19 -21.79
CA GLN A 312 5.47 -2.94 -20.83
C GLN A 312 5.55 -1.57 -20.15
N PHE A 313 6.76 -1.08 -19.87
CA PHE A 313 6.97 0.22 -19.25
C PHE A 313 6.44 1.37 -20.13
N GLU A 314 6.78 1.35 -21.42
CA GLU A 314 6.41 2.38 -22.38
C GLU A 314 4.90 2.37 -22.64
N HIS A 315 4.27 1.18 -22.67
CA HIS A 315 2.82 1.06 -22.75
C HIS A 315 2.13 1.61 -21.49
N LEU A 316 2.67 1.36 -20.29
CA LEU A 316 2.14 1.92 -19.05
C LEU A 316 2.29 3.44 -19.00
N CYS A 317 3.46 3.98 -19.38
CA CYS A 317 3.67 5.43 -19.48
C CYS A 317 2.67 6.07 -20.43
N SER A 318 2.49 5.51 -21.64
CA SER A 318 1.50 6.00 -22.60
C SER A 318 0.06 5.91 -22.07
N TYR A 319 -0.30 4.83 -21.37
CA TYR A 319 -1.62 4.65 -20.78
C TYR A 319 -1.91 5.71 -19.70
N LEU A 320 -0.91 5.98 -18.85
CA LEU A 320 -0.95 6.95 -17.75
C LEU A 320 -0.64 8.39 -18.17
N SER A 321 -0.52 8.66 -19.47
CA SER A 321 -0.16 9.98 -20.00
C SER A 321 1.21 10.50 -19.53
N LEU A 322 2.15 9.63 -19.17
CA LEU A 322 3.53 9.97 -18.86
C LEU A 322 4.44 9.97 -20.10
N PRO A 323 5.49 10.81 -20.12
CA PRO A 323 6.55 10.68 -21.11
C PRO A 323 7.34 9.38 -20.89
N ASN A 324 7.86 8.78 -21.96
CA ASN A 324 8.74 7.60 -21.85
C ASN A 324 10.01 7.92 -21.04
N ASN A 325 10.57 9.12 -21.25
CA ASN A 325 11.59 9.67 -20.37
C ASN A 325 10.92 10.44 -19.22
N LEU A 326 10.81 9.79 -18.06
CA LEU A 326 10.16 10.36 -16.87
C LEU A 326 10.84 11.64 -16.37
N ILE A 327 12.10 11.89 -16.72
CA ILE A 327 12.82 13.09 -16.30
C ILE A 327 12.23 14.36 -16.93
N CYS A 328 11.50 14.24 -18.04
CA CYS A 328 10.79 15.36 -18.65
C CYS A 328 9.80 16.02 -17.68
N LEU A 329 9.25 15.29 -16.70
CA LEU A 329 8.37 15.85 -15.65
C LEU A 329 9.06 16.96 -14.83
N PHE A 330 10.39 16.93 -14.71
CA PHE A 330 11.16 17.92 -13.97
C PHE A 330 11.56 19.15 -14.81
N GLN A 331 11.48 19.04 -16.14
CA GLN A 331 11.98 20.06 -17.08
C GLN A 331 10.92 21.11 -17.43
N GLU A 332 9.66 20.73 -17.59
CA GLU A 332 8.58 21.62 -18.07
C GLU A 332 8.30 22.81 -17.14
N ASN A 333 8.53 22.65 -15.82
CA ASN A 333 8.25 23.68 -14.82
C ASN A 333 9.43 23.83 -13.83
N SER A 334 10.66 23.93 -14.37
CA SER A 334 11.93 23.86 -13.61
C SER A 334 11.97 24.66 -12.30
N LYS A 335 11.40 25.87 -12.22
CA LYS A 335 11.41 26.67 -10.99
C LYS A 335 10.65 26.03 -9.83
N ILE A 336 9.42 25.56 -10.07
CA ILE A 336 8.63 24.92 -9.00
C ILE A 336 9.17 23.54 -8.69
N THR A 337 9.61 22.78 -9.70
CA THR A 337 10.17 21.44 -9.49
C THR A 337 11.46 21.49 -8.67
N ASN A 338 12.32 22.49 -8.90
CA ASN A 338 13.51 22.71 -8.08
C ASN A 338 13.14 23.04 -6.62
N THR A 339 12.12 23.86 -6.39
CA THR A 339 11.65 24.19 -5.03
C THR A 339 11.13 22.95 -4.30
N LEU A 340 10.42 22.07 -5.01
CA LEU A 340 9.93 20.80 -4.47
C LEU A 340 11.10 19.86 -4.11
N ILE A 341 12.04 19.65 -5.04
CA ILE A 341 13.23 18.81 -4.82
C ILE A 341 14.04 19.34 -3.63
N GLU A 342 14.31 20.64 -3.59
CA GLU A 342 15.03 21.29 -2.50
C GLU A 342 14.35 21.00 -1.16
N SER A 343 13.03 21.18 -1.07
CA SER A 343 12.30 20.93 0.17
C SER A 343 12.32 19.47 0.60
N TRP A 344 12.16 18.53 -0.34
CA TRP A 344 12.20 17.10 -0.01
C TRP A 344 13.59 16.68 0.48
N CYS A 345 14.64 17.17 -0.18
CA CYS A 345 16.03 16.85 0.15
C CYS A 345 16.50 17.51 1.46
N ASN A 346 15.98 18.70 1.79
CA ASN A 346 16.37 19.43 2.99
C ASN A 346 15.73 18.92 4.29
N ASN A 347 14.77 18.00 4.20
CA ASN A 347 14.16 17.37 5.37
C ASN A 347 15.23 16.69 6.25
N SER A 348 15.15 16.90 7.58
CA SER A 348 16.13 16.38 8.53
C SER A 348 16.23 14.85 8.50
N GLU A 349 15.12 14.16 8.26
CA GLU A 349 15.08 12.70 8.22
C GLU A 349 15.74 12.13 6.96
N VAL A 350 15.70 12.84 5.82
CA VAL A 350 16.50 12.48 4.63
C VAL A 350 17.99 12.57 4.94
N LYS A 351 18.42 13.65 5.61
CA LYS A 351 19.83 13.83 6.00
C LYS A 351 20.30 12.73 6.96
N ARG A 352 19.48 12.38 7.96
CA ARG A 352 19.77 11.28 8.90
C ARG A 352 19.90 9.93 8.18
N PHE A 353 19.04 9.64 7.21
CA PHE A 353 19.11 8.42 6.42
C PHE A 353 20.44 8.34 5.64
N LEU A 354 20.77 9.40 4.92
CA LEU A 354 21.99 9.45 4.10
C LEU A 354 23.28 9.43 4.91
N GLN A 355 23.24 9.92 6.15
CA GLN A 355 24.34 9.81 7.13
C GLN A 355 24.43 8.42 7.78
N GLY A 356 23.56 7.47 7.40
CA GLY A 356 23.52 6.13 7.99
C GLY A 356 22.95 6.07 9.41
N GLN A 357 22.31 7.14 9.89
CA GLN A 357 21.74 7.23 11.25
C GLN A 357 20.34 6.62 11.36
N ARG A 358 19.72 6.27 10.23
CA ARG A 358 18.44 5.55 10.17
C ARG A 358 18.34 4.73 8.88
N GLN A 359 17.40 3.80 8.85
CA GLN A 359 17.03 3.06 7.64
C GLN A 359 15.83 3.70 6.94
N ALA A 360 15.68 3.39 5.66
CA ALA A 360 14.53 3.74 4.82
C ALA A 360 14.16 2.54 3.94
N ILE A 361 12.94 2.55 3.41
CA ILE A 361 12.45 1.52 2.50
C ILE A 361 13.11 1.70 1.13
N SER A 362 13.74 0.65 0.61
CA SER A 362 14.28 0.60 -0.75
C SER A 362 13.19 0.22 -1.77
N TYR A 363 13.42 0.58 -3.02
CA TYR A 363 12.50 0.29 -4.13
C TYR A 363 13.22 -0.50 -5.25
N PRO A 364 12.55 -1.49 -5.88
CA PRO A 364 11.17 -1.93 -5.63
C PRO A 364 11.00 -2.53 -4.23
N ARG A 365 9.78 -2.44 -3.68
CA ARG A 365 9.48 -3.06 -2.38
C ARG A 365 9.47 -4.56 -2.54
N ASP A 366 10.07 -5.26 -1.58
CA ASP A 366 9.96 -6.70 -1.52
C ASP A 366 8.53 -7.12 -1.19
N SER A 367 8.02 -8.06 -1.98
CA SER A 367 6.76 -8.74 -1.69
C SER A 367 6.81 -9.37 -0.30
N ASN A 368 5.74 -9.20 0.48
CA ASN A 368 5.57 -9.97 1.71
C ASN A 368 5.56 -11.48 1.38
N LYS A 369 6.38 -12.26 2.08
CA LYS A 369 6.53 -13.71 1.90
C LYS A 369 6.45 -14.42 3.25
N LEU A 370 6.08 -15.70 3.20
CA LEU A 370 6.25 -16.59 4.34
C LEU A 370 7.75 -16.84 4.56
N ILE A 371 8.12 -17.36 5.74
CA ILE A 371 9.51 -17.68 6.05
C ILE A 371 10.11 -18.64 5.01
N GLU A 372 11.41 -18.52 4.80
CA GLU A 372 12.14 -19.52 4.03
C GLU A 372 12.24 -20.82 4.85
N LEU A 373 11.70 -21.88 4.29
CA LEU A 373 11.75 -23.21 4.88
C LEU A 373 13.02 -23.96 4.42
N PRO A 374 13.65 -24.77 5.30
CA PRO A 374 14.81 -25.56 4.92
C PRO A 374 14.43 -26.65 3.91
N GLU A 375 15.34 -26.94 2.98
CA GLU A 375 15.16 -27.97 1.95
C GLU A 375 15.04 -29.37 2.56
N ASP A 376 15.80 -29.68 3.62
CA ASP A 376 15.70 -30.93 4.38
C ASP A 376 14.82 -30.74 5.62
N TYR A 377 13.79 -31.59 5.75
CA TYR A 377 12.89 -31.60 6.90
C TYR A 377 13.59 -31.92 8.23
N SER A 378 14.72 -32.65 8.19
CA SER A 378 15.49 -32.99 9.39
C SER A 378 15.93 -31.74 10.18
N CYS A 379 16.18 -30.62 9.49
CA CYS A 379 16.49 -29.33 10.10
C CYS A 379 15.35 -28.85 11.03
N LEU A 380 14.09 -29.00 10.59
CA LEU A 380 12.92 -28.64 11.40
C LEU A 380 12.76 -29.57 12.60
N ILE A 381 13.00 -30.88 12.42
CA ILE A 381 12.95 -31.86 13.53
C ILE A 381 13.98 -31.51 14.60
N ASN A 382 15.19 -31.12 14.19
CA ASN A 382 16.25 -30.69 15.10
C ASN A 382 15.86 -29.40 15.84
N GLN A 383 15.32 -28.41 15.13
CA GLN A 383 14.80 -27.17 15.73
C GLN A 383 13.69 -27.46 16.76
N ALA A 384 12.74 -28.34 16.41
CA ALA A 384 11.65 -28.77 17.28
C ALA A 384 12.12 -29.59 18.49
N SER A 385 13.23 -30.32 18.37
CA SER A 385 13.81 -31.10 19.47
C SER A 385 14.54 -30.22 20.49
N ASN A 386 15.10 -29.09 20.05
CA ASN A 386 15.74 -28.08 20.88
C ASN A 386 14.75 -27.11 21.53
N PHE A 387 13.50 -27.06 21.04
CA PHE A 387 12.47 -26.21 21.59
C PHE A 387 12.01 -26.69 22.98
N SER A 388 12.14 -25.82 23.97
CA SER A 388 11.69 -26.03 25.35
C SER A 388 10.55 -25.08 25.68
N CYS A 389 9.50 -25.59 26.32
CA CYS A 389 8.32 -24.78 26.62
C CYS A 389 8.67 -23.67 27.65
N PRO A 390 8.37 -22.39 27.36
CA PRO A 390 8.72 -21.29 28.25
C PRO A 390 7.93 -21.30 29.57
N LYS A 391 6.69 -21.81 29.56
CA LYS A 391 5.81 -21.83 30.74
C LYS A 391 5.86 -23.15 31.53
N SER A 392 6.43 -24.23 30.98
CA SER A 392 6.53 -25.54 31.65
C SER A 392 7.87 -25.80 32.35
N GLY A 393 8.64 -24.75 32.68
CA GLY A 393 9.89 -24.90 33.40
C GLY A 393 10.97 -25.70 32.65
N GLY A 394 10.94 -25.71 31.32
CA GLY A 394 11.95 -26.40 30.50
C GLY A 394 11.58 -27.81 30.02
N ASP A 395 10.37 -28.29 30.33
CA ASP A 395 9.88 -29.55 29.75
C ASP A 395 9.76 -29.46 28.21
N LYS A 396 10.08 -30.57 27.54
CA LYS A 396 9.94 -30.69 26.09
C LYS A 396 8.46 -30.56 25.71
N SER A 397 8.15 -29.64 24.79
CA SER A 397 6.79 -29.53 24.25
C SER A 397 6.34 -30.84 23.59
N ARG A 398 5.07 -31.19 23.77
CA ARG A 398 4.46 -32.39 23.16
C ARG A 398 4.19 -32.19 21.67
N ALA A 399 3.82 -30.98 21.26
CA ALA A 399 3.60 -30.61 19.86
C ALA A 399 4.25 -29.24 19.57
N PRO A 400 5.53 -29.22 19.17
CA PRO A 400 6.20 -28.01 18.69
C PRO A 400 5.69 -27.61 17.30
N THR A 401 5.27 -26.35 17.18
CA THR A 401 4.59 -25.82 16.00
C THR A 401 5.26 -24.52 15.54
N LEU A 402 5.64 -24.46 14.26
CA LEU A 402 6.33 -23.32 13.64
C LEU A 402 5.31 -22.37 12.99
N CYS A 403 5.33 -21.08 13.32
CA CYS A 403 4.57 -20.09 12.58
C CYS A 403 5.24 -19.80 11.23
N LEU A 404 4.53 -20.02 10.12
CA LEU A 404 5.10 -19.78 8.79
C LEU A 404 5.16 -18.28 8.42
N VAL A 405 4.53 -17.41 9.19
CA VAL A 405 4.56 -15.95 8.96
C VAL A 405 5.80 -15.32 9.58
N CYS A 406 6.14 -15.65 10.83
CA CYS A 406 7.25 -15.01 11.55
C CYS A 406 8.38 -15.96 11.97
N GLY A 407 8.22 -17.28 11.80
CA GLY A 407 9.23 -18.28 12.18
C GLY A 407 9.33 -18.60 13.67
N THR A 408 8.42 -18.09 14.49
CA THR A 408 8.41 -18.40 15.93
C THR A 408 7.92 -19.83 16.17
N MET A 409 8.64 -20.57 17.02
CA MET A 409 8.23 -21.89 17.52
C MET A 409 7.32 -21.76 18.75
N LEU A 410 6.20 -22.46 18.74
CA LEU A 410 5.15 -22.37 19.74
C LEU A 410 4.74 -23.77 20.24
N CYS A 411 4.13 -23.82 21.42
CA CYS A 411 3.46 -25.03 21.90
C CYS A 411 2.05 -25.09 21.30
N SER A 412 1.67 -26.25 20.77
CA SER A 412 0.29 -26.50 20.35
C SER A 412 -0.33 -27.69 21.11
N GLN A 413 -1.66 -27.76 21.13
CA GLN A 413 -2.43 -28.85 21.78
C GLN A 413 -1.99 -29.13 23.22
N SER A 414 -1.56 -28.10 23.94
CA SER A 414 -0.99 -28.21 25.28
C SER A 414 -1.50 -27.05 26.14
N TYR A 415 -2.08 -27.36 27.30
CA TYR A 415 -2.57 -26.36 28.26
C TYR A 415 -1.46 -25.50 28.88
N CYS A 416 -0.19 -25.87 28.68
CA CYS A 416 0.96 -25.21 29.32
C CYS A 416 1.12 -23.73 28.95
N CYS A 417 0.79 -23.36 27.71
CA CYS A 417 1.02 -22.02 27.19
C CYS A 417 -0.27 -21.24 26.93
N GLN A 418 -1.38 -21.63 27.57
CA GLN A 418 -2.62 -20.89 27.45
C GLN A 418 -2.46 -19.43 27.92
N THR A 419 -3.21 -18.56 27.28
CA THR A 419 -3.29 -17.13 27.57
C THR A 419 -4.72 -16.67 27.42
N GLU A 420 -5.12 -15.69 28.21
CA GLU A 420 -6.45 -15.10 28.15
C GLU A 420 -6.53 -14.09 27.00
N LEU A 421 -7.53 -14.25 26.12
CA LEU A 421 -7.89 -13.30 25.08
C LEU A 421 -9.37 -12.91 25.22
N GLU A 422 -9.61 -11.65 25.59
CA GLU A 422 -10.95 -11.07 25.77
C GLU A 422 -11.83 -11.89 26.75
N GLY A 423 -11.24 -12.38 27.85
CA GLY A 423 -11.97 -13.14 28.87
C GLY A 423 -12.05 -14.65 28.63
N GLU A 424 -11.44 -15.16 27.55
CA GLU A 424 -11.43 -16.59 27.23
C GLU A 424 -10.00 -17.14 27.17
N ASP A 425 -9.76 -18.30 27.78
CA ASP A 425 -8.48 -18.99 27.68
C ASP A 425 -8.31 -19.59 26.27
N VAL A 426 -7.20 -19.23 25.62
CA VAL A 426 -6.83 -19.74 24.30
C VAL A 426 -5.43 -20.35 24.33
N GLY A 427 -5.18 -21.31 23.45
CA GLY A 427 -3.86 -21.90 23.22
C GLY A 427 -2.87 -20.90 22.63
N ALA A 428 -1.58 -21.27 22.64
CA ALA A 428 -0.51 -20.35 22.26
C ALA A 428 -0.49 -20.03 20.76
N CYS A 429 -0.86 -20.97 19.89
CA CYS A 429 -0.96 -20.71 18.45
C CYS A 429 -2.14 -19.77 18.19
N THR A 430 -3.30 -20.03 18.79
CA THR A 430 -4.47 -19.15 18.68
C THR A 430 -4.15 -17.74 19.17
N ALA A 431 -3.51 -17.60 20.33
CA ALA A 431 -3.07 -16.31 20.85
C ALA A 431 -2.13 -15.56 19.91
N HIS A 432 -1.15 -16.28 19.36
CA HIS A 432 -0.16 -15.71 18.45
C HIS A 432 -0.79 -15.20 17.14
N THR A 433 -1.92 -15.77 16.67
CA THR A 433 -2.61 -15.26 15.48
C THR A 433 -3.04 -13.81 15.64
N TYR A 434 -3.44 -13.38 16.84
CA TYR A 434 -3.91 -12.02 17.11
C TYR A 434 -2.76 -11.00 17.08
N THR A 435 -1.55 -11.43 17.42
CA THR A 435 -0.35 -10.58 17.36
C THR A 435 0.36 -10.62 16.01
N CYS A 436 0.38 -11.77 15.33
CA CYS A 436 1.20 -11.97 14.13
C CYS A 436 0.43 -11.88 12.81
N GLY A 437 -0.84 -12.30 12.76
CA GLY A 437 -1.61 -12.40 11.52
C GLY A 437 -3.01 -11.81 11.62
N SER A 438 -3.22 -10.91 12.59
CA SER A 438 -4.50 -10.24 12.87
C SER A 438 -5.70 -11.20 12.96
N GLY A 439 -5.51 -12.33 13.66
CA GLY A 439 -6.52 -13.35 13.89
C GLY A 439 -6.52 -14.49 12.86
N VAL A 440 -5.62 -14.46 11.87
CA VAL A 440 -5.37 -15.59 10.97
C VAL A 440 -3.96 -16.11 11.21
N GLY A 441 -3.78 -17.43 11.21
CA GLY A 441 -2.48 -18.05 11.44
C GLY A 441 -2.21 -19.22 10.50
N ILE A 442 -0.96 -19.33 10.07
CA ILE A 442 -0.46 -20.45 9.28
C ILE A 442 0.69 -21.08 10.04
N PHE A 443 0.53 -22.35 10.36
CA PHE A 443 1.44 -23.08 11.22
C PHE A 443 1.86 -24.39 10.60
N LEU A 444 3.10 -24.83 10.85
CA LEU A 444 3.58 -26.16 10.52
C LEU A 444 3.82 -26.93 11.82
N ARG A 445 3.02 -27.98 12.04
CA ARG A 445 3.23 -28.94 13.12
C ARG A 445 4.37 -29.87 12.74
N VAL A 446 5.49 -29.76 13.46
CA VAL A 446 6.75 -30.38 13.03
C VAL A 446 6.78 -31.90 13.28
N ARG A 447 6.14 -32.40 14.35
CA ARG A 447 6.12 -33.84 14.62
C ARG A 447 5.10 -34.58 13.76
N GLU A 448 4.03 -33.88 13.39
CA GLU A 448 2.93 -34.42 12.63
C GLU A 448 3.11 -34.24 11.11
N CYS A 449 4.10 -33.45 10.68
CA CYS A 449 4.30 -33.05 9.28
C CYS A 449 2.97 -32.60 8.64
N GLN A 450 2.35 -31.60 9.26
CA GLN A 450 1.02 -31.13 8.85
C GLN A 450 0.91 -29.62 9.01
N VAL A 451 0.32 -28.96 8.01
CA VAL A 451 0.03 -27.53 8.10
C VAL A 451 -1.31 -27.33 8.79
N LEU A 452 -1.38 -26.32 9.63
CA LEU A 452 -2.56 -25.93 10.40
C LEU A 452 -2.89 -24.48 10.05
N PHE A 453 -4.12 -24.27 9.56
CA PHE A 453 -4.69 -22.94 9.40
C PHE A 453 -5.61 -22.66 10.59
N LEU A 454 -5.47 -21.47 11.17
CA LEU A 454 -6.33 -20.97 12.25
C LEU A 454 -6.96 -19.63 11.83
N ALA A 455 -8.23 -19.43 12.20
CA ALA A 455 -8.94 -18.18 12.03
C ALA A 455 -9.83 -17.88 13.25
N GLY A 456 -9.62 -16.72 13.87
CA GLY A 456 -10.27 -16.35 15.13
C GLY A 456 -9.92 -17.32 16.26
N LYS A 457 -10.83 -17.46 17.22
CA LYS A 457 -10.62 -18.33 18.39
C LYS A 457 -11.00 -19.80 18.15
N THR A 458 -11.97 -20.06 17.28
CA THR A 458 -12.67 -21.36 17.23
C THR A 458 -12.67 -22.03 15.86
N LYS A 459 -12.02 -21.45 14.85
CA LYS A 459 -11.99 -22.03 13.50
C LYS A 459 -10.58 -22.39 13.10
N GLY A 460 -10.48 -23.53 12.44
CA GLY A 460 -9.25 -24.00 11.84
C GLY A 460 -9.49 -25.20 10.93
N CYS A 461 -8.45 -25.54 10.17
CA CYS A 461 -8.41 -26.75 9.36
C CYS A 461 -6.98 -27.25 9.20
N PHE A 462 -6.83 -28.53 8.90
CA PHE A 462 -5.55 -29.10 8.51
C PHE A 462 -5.35 -29.02 7.00
N TYR A 463 -4.11 -28.77 6.61
CA TYR A 463 -3.68 -28.67 5.22
C TYR A 463 -2.44 -29.55 4.99
N ALA A 464 -2.26 -30.01 3.76
CA ALA A 464 -1.13 -30.87 3.41
C ALA A 464 0.20 -30.11 3.58
N PRO A 465 1.26 -30.75 4.12
CA PRO A 465 2.56 -30.11 4.27
C PRO A 465 3.22 -29.84 2.91
N PRO A 466 4.12 -28.85 2.82
CA PRO A 466 4.92 -28.60 1.63
C PRO A 466 6.14 -29.53 1.52
N TYR A 467 6.13 -30.72 2.14
CA TYR A 467 7.26 -31.65 2.17
C TYR A 467 6.86 -33.02 1.64
N LEU A 468 7.70 -33.59 0.78
CA LEU A 468 7.46 -34.88 0.11
C LEU A 468 8.72 -35.75 0.16
N ASP A 469 8.52 -37.06 0.15
CA ASP A 469 9.61 -38.01 -0.07
C ASP A 469 9.98 -38.11 -1.57
N ASP A 470 11.00 -38.92 -1.89
CA ASP A 470 11.48 -39.16 -3.26
C ASP A 470 10.40 -39.76 -4.18
N TYR A 471 9.32 -40.31 -3.62
CA TYR A 471 8.18 -40.87 -4.35
C TYR A 471 7.05 -39.86 -4.53
N GLY A 472 7.18 -38.64 -3.99
CA GLY A 472 6.17 -37.59 -4.09
C GLY A 472 5.03 -37.71 -3.07
N GLU A 473 5.20 -38.52 -2.03
CA GLU A 473 4.20 -38.74 -0.99
C GLU A 473 4.50 -37.95 0.29
N THR A 474 3.44 -37.56 1.02
CA THR A 474 3.57 -36.90 2.34
C THR A 474 3.66 -37.95 3.44
N ASP A 475 4.57 -37.81 4.40
CA ASP A 475 4.66 -38.70 5.57
C ASP A 475 3.98 -38.10 6.81
N GLN A 476 2.65 -38.19 6.87
CA GLN A 476 1.88 -37.69 8.02
C GLN A 476 2.26 -38.42 9.31
N GLY A 477 2.62 -37.65 10.34
CA GLY A 477 3.09 -38.21 11.60
C GLY A 477 4.48 -38.84 11.54
N LEU A 478 5.22 -38.66 10.44
CA LEU A 478 6.58 -39.19 10.24
C LEU A 478 6.70 -40.70 10.53
N ARG A 479 5.64 -41.46 10.20
CA ARG A 479 5.54 -42.89 10.57
C ARG A 479 6.43 -43.77 9.73
N ARG A 480 6.70 -43.37 8.48
CA ARG A 480 7.54 -44.13 7.54
C ARG A 480 9.01 -43.83 7.78
N GLY A 481 9.34 -42.61 8.21
CA GLY A 481 10.70 -42.19 8.49
C GLY A 481 11.53 -41.96 7.22
N ASN A 482 10.86 -41.78 6.08
CA ASN A 482 11.51 -41.43 4.83
C ASN A 482 12.10 -40.01 4.93
N PRO A 483 13.25 -39.73 4.30
CA PRO A 483 13.71 -38.37 4.09
C PRO A 483 12.64 -37.55 3.36
N LEU A 484 12.41 -36.32 3.82
CA LEU A 484 11.43 -35.41 3.25
C LEU A 484 12.10 -34.14 2.77
N HIS A 485 11.74 -33.71 1.57
CA HIS A 485 12.28 -32.54 0.89
C HIS A 485 11.21 -31.49 0.60
N LEU A 486 11.60 -30.22 0.65
CA LEU A 486 10.69 -29.10 0.42
C LEU A 486 10.21 -29.08 -1.04
N CYS A 487 8.91 -29.28 -1.23
CA CYS A 487 8.25 -29.08 -2.50
C CYS A 487 7.91 -27.59 -2.66
N ARG A 488 8.77 -26.85 -3.37
CA ARG A 488 8.60 -25.40 -3.63
C ARG A 488 7.24 -25.05 -4.24
N GLU A 489 6.69 -25.91 -5.09
CA GLU A 489 5.37 -25.71 -5.69
C GLU A 489 4.24 -25.75 -4.67
N ARG A 490 4.28 -26.71 -3.73
CA ARG A 490 3.28 -26.80 -2.64
C ARG A 490 3.43 -25.62 -1.67
N PHE A 491 4.66 -25.22 -1.36
CA PHE A 491 4.88 -24.06 -0.51
C PHE A 491 4.38 -22.75 -1.16
N LYS A 492 4.64 -22.57 -2.47
CA LYS A 492 4.09 -21.44 -3.24
C LYS A 492 2.55 -21.40 -3.20
N LYS A 493 1.85 -22.55 -3.20
CA LYS A 493 0.38 -22.59 -3.04
C LYS A 493 -0.06 -22.07 -1.67
N ILE A 494 0.62 -22.45 -0.59
CA ILE A 494 0.34 -21.95 0.77
C ILE A 494 0.60 -20.44 0.84
N GLN A 495 1.72 -19.99 0.29
CA GLN A 495 2.04 -18.56 0.23
C GLN A 495 0.99 -17.78 -0.56
N LYS A 496 0.51 -18.33 -1.68
CA LYS A 496 -0.55 -17.71 -2.47
C LYS A 496 -1.86 -17.57 -1.68
N LEU A 497 -2.28 -18.60 -0.95
CA LEU A 497 -3.47 -18.54 -0.10
C LEU A 497 -3.34 -17.44 0.97
N TRP A 498 -2.13 -17.28 1.53
CA TRP A 498 -1.84 -16.22 2.48
C TRP A 498 -1.88 -14.83 1.86
N GLN A 499 -1.19 -14.62 0.74
CA GLN A 499 -1.14 -13.35 0.00
C GLN A 499 -2.53 -12.92 -0.49
N GLN A 500 -3.40 -13.87 -0.83
CA GLN A 500 -4.78 -13.63 -1.26
C GLN A 500 -5.78 -13.43 -0.11
N HIS A 501 -5.33 -13.55 1.15
CA HIS A 501 -6.19 -13.56 2.33
C HIS A 501 -7.30 -14.64 2.27
N SER A 502 -7.09 -15.73 1.53
CA SER A 502 -8.07 -16.80 1.30
C SER A 502 -8.04 -17.92 2.35
N ILE A 503 -7.18 -17.82 3.37
CA ILE A 503 -7.07 -18.84 4.43
C ILE A 503 -8.40 -19.07 5.14
N THR A 504 -9.16 -18.01 5.42
CA THR A 504 -10.49 -18.13 6.07
C THR A 504 -11.51 -18.83 5.17
N GLU A 505 -11.45 -18.60 3.85
CA GLU A 505 -12.31 -19.29 2.88
C GLU A 505 -11.97 -20.79 2.82
N GLU A 506 -10.68 -21.12 2.79
CA GLU A 506 -10.20 -22.51 2.81
C GLU A 506 -10.60 -23.25 4.09
N ILE A 507 -10.54 -22.57 5.25
CA ILE A 507 -11.04 -23.12 6.52
C ILE A 507 -12.54 -23.40 6.42
N GLY A 508 -13.33 -22.47 5.86
CA GLY A 508 -14.77 -22.64 5.66
C GLY A 508 -15.09 -23.87 4.81
N HIS A 509 -14.44 -23.99 3.64
CA HIS A 509 -14.62 -25.14 2.74
C HIS A 509 -14.21 -26.46 3.39
N ALA A 510 -13.09 -26.48 4.12
CA ALA A 510 -12.63 -27.67 4.81
C ALA A 510 -13.57 -28.09 5.95
N GLN A 511 -14.16 -27.14 6.68
CA GLN A 511 -15.13 -27.42 7.74
C GLN A 511 -16.46 -27.95 7.20
N GLU A 512 -16.93 -27.41 6.07
CA GLU A 512 -18.12 -27.90 5.37
C GLU A 512 -17.92 -29.33 4.84
N ALA A 513 -16.75 -29.64 4.29
CA ALA A 513 -16.43 -30.98 3.79
C ALA A 513 -16.29 -32.03 4.91
N ASN A 514 -15.89 -31.60 6.12
CA ASN A 514 -15.53 -32.48 7.25
C ASN A 514 -16.56 -32.51 8.39
N GLN A 515 -17.83 -32.17 8.13
CA GLN A 515 -18.91 -32.11 9.14
C GLN A 515 -19.11 -33.39 9.97
N THR A 516 -18.56 -34.53 9.55
CA THR A 516 -18.65 -35.84 10.21
C THR A 516 -17.51 -36.16 11.18
N LEU A 517 -16.46 -35.35 11.26
CA LEU A 517 -15.33 -35.57 12.20
C LEU A 517 -15.62 -34.96 13.58
N VAL A 518 -15.23 -35.67 14.64
CA VAL A 518 -15.30 -35.19 16.03
C VAL A 518 -14.67 -33.80 16.12
N GLY A 519 -15.42 -32.83 16.66
CA GLY A 519 -15.02 -31.44 16.72
C GLY A 519 -13.66 -31.27 17.38
N ILE A 520 -12.66 -30.88 16.60
CA ILE A 520 -11.36 -30.46 17.12
C ILE A 520 -11.59 -29.14 17.86
N ASP A 521 -11.10 -29.07 19.09
CA ASP A 521 -11.13 -27.84 19.86
C ASP A 521 -10.00 -26.91 19.41
N TRP A 522 -10.30 -26.09 18.39
CA TRP A 522 -9.35 -25.15 17.81
C TRP A 522 -8.92 -24.05 18.79
N GLN A 523 -9.70 -23.80 19.85
CA GLN A 523 -9.40 -22.77 20.84
C GLN A 523 -8.17 -23.12 21.67
N ASN A 524 -7.95 -24.41 21.92
CA ASN A 524 -6.86 -24.91 22.74
C ASN A 524 -5.55 -25.14 21.97
N LEU A 525 -5.47 -24.68 20.71
CA LEU A 525 -4.33 -24.92 19.81
C LEU A 525 -3.17 -23.94 19.92
#